data_AF-A0A8I1W8W1-F1
#
_entry.id   AF-A0A8I1W8W1-F1
#
_cell.length_a   1.000
_cell.length_b   1.000
_cell.length_c   1.000
_cell.angle_alpha   90.00
_cell.angle_beta   90.00
_cell.angle_gamma   90.00
#
_symmetry.space_group_name_H-M   'P 1'
#
loop_
_entity.id
_entity.type
_entity.pdbx_description
1 polymer ?
#
loop_
_entity_poly.entity_id
_entity_poly.type
_entity_poly.pdbx_seq_one_letter_code
_entity_poly.pdbx_strand_id
1 'polypeptide(L)' 'MGRLKFLIIPEEAGLTRIRVTAHWHPQGAWGLADGVAMFPFQLLIFQGMTETIAKQAEQRAGITVMD' A
#
# COMPACT_ATOMS: atom_id res chain seq x y z
N MET A 1 -16.18 2.57 8.39
CA MET A 1 -15.88 2.72 6.95
C MET A 1 -14.36 2.82 6.76
N GLY A 2 -13.75 1.88 6.06
CA GLY A 2 -12.32 1.94 5.72
C GLY A 2 -12.09 2.81 4.48
N ARG A 3 -10.96 3.52 4.41
CA ARG A 3 -10.54 4.31 3.24
C ARG A 3 -9.11 3.94 2.87
N LEU A 4 -8.86 3.74 1.58
CA LEU A 4 -7.52 3.58 1.03
C LEU A 4 -7.13 4.88 0.30
N LYS A 5 -5.99 5.43 0.68
CA LYS A 5 -5.41 6.61 0.05
C LYS A 5 -4.18 6.20 -0.74
N PHE A 6 -4.17 6.53 -2.03
CA PHE A 6 -3.02 6.36 -2.89
C PHE A 6 -2.41 7.74 -3.12
N LEU A 7 -1.10 7.86 -2.90
CA LEU A 7 -0.32 9.04 -3.27
C LEU A 7 0.75 8.63 -4.27
N ILE A 8 0.88 9.41 -5.33
CA ILE A 8 1.97 9.32 -6.29
C ILE A 8 2.81 10.57 -6.08
N ILE A 9 4.07 10.38 -5.72
CA ILE A 9 5.01 11.44 -5.37
C ILE A 9 6.11 11.42 -6.42
N PRO A 10 6.35 12.51 -7.16
CA PRO A 10 7.50 12.58 -8.05
C PRO A 10 8.79 12.55 -7.23
N GLU A 11 9.76 11.78 -7.67
CA GLU A 11 11.10 11.69 -7.09
C GLU A 11 12.13 12.20 -8.12
N GLU A 12 13.39 12.28 -7.70
CA GLU A 12 14.49 12.64 -8.60
C GLU A 12 14.65 11.62 -9.75
N ALA A 13 15.43 12.00 -10.76
CA ALA A 13 15.69 11.19 -11.94
C ALA A 13 14.44 10.75 -12.74
N GLY A 14 13.31 11.46 -12.58
CA GLY A 14 12.07 11.14 -13.30
C GLY A 14 11.34 9.91 -12.75
N LEU A 15 11.70 9.43 -11.57
CA LEU A 15 11.03 8.34 -10.88
C LEU A 15 9.77 8.84 -10.16
N THR A 16 8.90 7.90 -9.79
CA THR A 16 7.71 8.19 -8.98
C THR A 16 7.56 7.18 -7.86
N ARG A 17 7.36 7.65 -6.63
CA ARG A 17 7.07 6.82 -5.47
C ARG A 17 5.56 6.70 -5.28
N ILE A 18 5.07 5.46 -5.18
CA ILE A 18 3.70 5.17 -4.75
C ILE A 18 3.66 4.94 -3.24
N ARG A 19 2.74 5.60 -2.53
CA ARG A 19 2.46 5.38 -1.12
C ARG A 19 0.99 5.05 -0.94
N VAL A 20 0.71 3.90 -0.32
CA VAL A 20 -0.65 3.47 0.02
C VAL A 20 -0.84 3.60 1.53
N THR A 21 -1.94 4.23 1.94
CA THR A 21 -2.31 4.37 3.36
C THR A 21 -3.73 3.88 3.55
N ALA A 22 -3.89 2.83 4.34
CA ALA A 22 -5.18 2.31 4.75
C ALA A 22 -5.61 2.98 6.06
N HIS A 23 -6.66 3.80 6.01
CA HIS A 23 -7.32 4.35 7.18
C HIS A 23 -8.50 3.47 7.55
N TRP A 24 -8.42 2.82 8.69
CA TRP A 24 -9.53 2.06 9.25
C TRP A 24 -9.96 2.69 10.59
N HIS A 25 -11.27 2.80 10.79
CA HIS A 25 -11.85 3.30 12.04
C HIS A 25 -12.55 2.12 12.73
N PRO A 26 -12.00 1.60 13.85
CA PRO A 26 -12.65 0.54 14.61
C PRO A 26 -13.90 1.08 15.28
N GLN A 27 -15.07 0.53 14.96
CA GLN A 27 -16.28 0.74 15.76
C GLN A 27 -16.36 -0.36 16.83
N GLY A 28 -16.12 0.00 18.09
CA GLY A 28 -16.31 -0.85 19.27
C GLY A 28 -15.12 -1.74 19.66
N ALA A 29 -15.11 -2.19 20.92
CA ALA A 29 -14.05 -3.01 21.52
C ALA A 29 -13.88 -4.39 20.87
N TRP A 30 -14.96 -4.98 20.36
CA TRP A 30 -14.95 -6.23 19.60
C TRP A 30 -14.34 -6.07 18.20
N GLY A 31 -14.54 -4.91 17.56
CA GLY A 31 -13.90 -4.58 16.30
C GLY A 31 -12.38 -4.48 16.42
N LEU A 32 -11.86 -4.00 17.55
CA LEU A 32 -10.42 -3.95 17.83
C LEU A 32 -9.78 -5.34 17.94
N ALA A 33 -10.48 -6.34 18.49
CA ALA A 33 -9.94 -7.69 18.63
C ALA A 33 -9.73 -8.38 17.27
N ASP A 34 -10.78 -8.42 16.43
CA ASP A 34 -10.69 -8.99 15.08
C ASP A 34 -9.77 -8.17 14.16
N GLY A 35 -9.82 -6.84 14.29
CA GLY A 35 -8.99 -5.93 13.51
C GLY A 35 -7.50 -6.07 13.79
N VAL A 36 -7.10 -6.22 15.06
CA VAL A 36 -5.70 -6.42 15.45
C VAL A 36 -5.20 -7.81 15.05
N ALA A 37 -6.03 -8.84 15.15
CA ALA A 37 -5.68 -10.19 14.70
C ALA A 37 -5.43 -10.26 13.18
N MET A 38 -6.22 -9.52 12.38
CA MET A 38 -6.03 -9.43 10.93
C MET A 38 -5.02 -8.36 10.50
N PHE A 39 -4.59 -7.47 11.40
CA PHE A 39 -3.65 -6.39 11.09
C PHE A 39 -2.35 -6.86 10.42
N PRO A 40 -1.63 -7.90 10.89
CA PRO A 40 -0.43 -8.36 10.19
C PRO A 40 -0.73 -8.89 8.79
N PHE A 41 -1.85 -9.59 8.61
CA PHE A 41 -2.28 -10.09 7.30
C PHE A 41 -2.63 -8.95 6.33
N GLN A 42 -3.32 -7.93 6.83
CA GLN A 42 -3.64 -6.73 6.06
C GLN A 42 -2.38 -5.98 5.62
N LEU A 43 -1.37 -5.84 6.48
CA LEU A 43 -0.08 -5.25 6.12
C LEU A 43 0.62 -6.02 5.00
N LEU A 44 0.65 -7.36 5.08
CA LEU A 44 1.25 -8.20 4.05
C LEU A 44 0.55 -8.03 2.70
N ILE A 45 -0.79 -8.02 2.68
CA ILE A 45 -1.55 -7.79 1.44
C ILE A 45 -1.27 -6.39 0.90
N PHE A 46 -1.31 -5.34 1.73
CA PHE A 46 -1.08 -3.97 1.27
C PHE A 46 0.34 -3.75 0.76
N GLN A 47 1.35 -4.35 1.41
CA GLN A 47 2.72 -4.31 0.93
C GLN A 47 2.84 -5.01 -0.42
N GLY A 48 2.39 -6.27 -0.53
CA GLY A 48 2.49 -7.03 -1.77
C GLY A 48 1.72 -6.40 -2.93
N MET A 49 0.53 -5.84 -2.67
CA MET A 49 -0.22 -5.10 -3.69
C MET A 49 0.53 -3.84 -4.14
N THR A 50 1.10 -3.06 -3.21
CA THR A 50 1.83 -1.84 -3.53
C THR A 50 3.08 -2.15 -4.36
N GLU A 51 3.82 -3.19 -3.98
CA GLU A 51 5.00 -3.67 -4.69
C GLU A 51 4.64 -4.19 -6.09
N THR A 52 3.55 -4.95 -6.23
CA THR A 52 3.09 -5.44 -7.52
C THR A 52 2.67 -4.29 -8.45
N ILE A 53 2.02 -3.26 -7.92
CA ILE A 53 1.66 -2.06 -8.69
C ILE A 53 2.93 -1.34 -9.17
N ALA A 54 3.94 -1.18 -8.30
CA ALA A 54 5.20 -0.55 -8.66
C ALA A 54 5.91 -1.35 -9.77
N LYS A 55 6.07 -2.67 -9.60
CA LYS A 55 6.70 -3.55 -10.59
C LYS A 55 5.99 -3.52 -11.94
N GLN A 56 4.65 -3.53 -11.95
CA GLN A 56 3.90 -3.43 -13.21
C GLN A 56 4.05 -2.07 -13.88
N ALA A 57 4.13 -0.98 -13.11
CA ALA A 57 4.35 0.36 -13.65
C ALA A 57 5.76 0.48 -14.26
N GLU A 58 6.77 -0.03 -13.56
CA GLU A 58 8.16 -0.11 -14.00
C GLU A 58 8.30 -0.91 -15.30
N GLN A 59 7.72 -2.11 -15.35
CA GLN A 59 7.71 -2.95 -16.56
C GLN A 59 7.05 -2.25 -17.76
N ARG A 60 5.93 -1.53 -17.54
CA ARG A 60 5.25 -0.76 -18.60
C ARG A 60 6.06 0.45 -19.05
N ALA A 61 6.83 1.06 -18.16
CA ALA A 61 7.71 2.18 -18.47
C ALA A 61 9.05 1.74 -19.09
N GLY A 62 9.37 0.44 -19.05
CA GLY A 62 10.67 -0.08 -19.50
C GLY A 62 11.82 0.27 -18.55
N ILE A 63 11.51 0.55 -17.28
CA ILE A 63 12.49 0.91 -16.25
C ILE A 63 12.59 -0.27 -15.29
N THR A 64 13.80 -0.73 -14.97
CA THR A 64 14.01 -1.71 -13.89
C THR A 64 14.63 -0.97 -12.72
N VAL A 65 13.86 -0.75 -11.66
CA VAL A 65 14.40 -0.27 -10.37
C VAL A 65 14.83 -1.52 -9.60
N MET A 66 16.12 -1.65 -9.32
CA MET A 66 16.66 -2.78 -8.56
C MET A 66 16.40 -2.50 -7.08
N ASP A 67 15.67 -3.42 -6.41
CA ASP A 67 15.29 -3.36 -4.99
C ASP A 67 16.51 -3.37 -4.04
#